data_AF-A0A845R4G1-F1
#
_entry.id   AF-A0A845R4G1-F1
#
_cell.length_a   1.000
_cell.length_b   1.000
_cell.length_c   1.000
_cell.angle_alpha   90.00
_cell.angle_beta   90.00
_cell.angle_gamma   90.00
#
_symmetry.space_group_name_H-M   'P 1'
#
loop_
_entity.id
_entity.type
_entity.pdbx_description
1 polymer ?
#
loop_
_entity_poly.entity_id
_entity_poly.type
_entity_poly.pdbx_seq_one_letter_code
_entity_poly.pdbx_strand_id
1 'polypeptide(L)'
;MVIRENINSLKNSIQENIFLKLIIIISTLIYPTIFVLDILDMLGIISIEIFSPVYLMWVGFYSSIILIYFVGINLINILLVLINVCVTLFIMFGFLMGGIGAVLGITIKMILPFIPFSWIERLMSFLFRYDY
;
A
#
# COMPACT_ATOMS: atom_id res chain seq x y z
N MET A 1 4.72 29.07 6.21
CA MET A 1 3.60 29.69 5.45
C MET A 1 3.65 29.28 3.98
N VAL A 2 4.76 29.56 3.28
CA VAL A 2 4.99 29.22 1.85
C VAL A 2 4.72 27.76 1.48
N ILE A 3 5.19 26.78 2.27
CA ILE A 3 5.01 25.34 1.96
C ILE A 3 3.52 24.95 1.92
N ARG A 4 2.72 25.47 2.85
CA ARG A 4 1.27 25.16 2.94
C ARG A 4 0.51 25.74 1.74
N GLU A 5 0.87 26.95 1.33
CA GLU A 5 0.29 27.60 0.16
C GLU A 5 0.61 26.83 -1.12
N ASN A 6 1.85 26.39 -1.28
CA ASN A 6 2.26 25.57 -2.43
C ASN A 6 1.50 24.23 -2.50
N ILE A 7 1.31 23.55 -1.35
CA ILE A 7 0.54 22.30 -1.29
C ILE A 7 -0.92 22.53 -1.67
N ASN A 8 -1.53 23.60 -1.15
CA ASN A 8 -2.92 23.94 -1.49
C ASN A 8 -3.08 24.31 -2.97
N SER A 9 -2.12 25.05 -3.53
CA SER A 9 -2.09 25.37 -4.96
C SER A 9 -1.99 24.12 -5.81
N LEU A 10 -1.12 23.17 -5.44
CA LEU A 10 -1.00 21.88 -6.13
C LEU A 10 -2.29 21.08 -6.06
N LYS A 11 -2.92 21.04 -4.88
CA LYS A 11 -4.22 20.39 -4.69
C LYS A 11 -5.28 20.96 -5.62
N ASN A 12 -5.43 22.28 -5.67
CA ASN A 12 -6.41 22.92 -6.56
C ASN A 12 -6.13 22.58 -8.03
N SER A 13 -4.85 22.62 -8.45
CA SER A 13 -4.45 22.25 -9.81
C SER A 13 -4.83 20.81 -10.18
N ILE A 14 -4.61 19.85 -9.28
CA ILE A 14 -5.03 18.45 -9.48
C ILE A 14 -6.57 18.33 -9.49
N GLN A 15 -7.28 19.08 -8.66
CA GLN A 15 -8.74 19.07 -8.62
C GLN A 15 -9.38 19.72 -9.84
N GLU A 16 -8.68 20.59 -10.55
CA GLU A 16 -9.17 21.19 -11.79
C GLU A 16 -8.80 20.34 -13.02
N ASN A 17 -7.68 19.62 -12.96
CA ASN A 17 -7.19 18.82 -14.09
C ASN A 17 -7.66 17.35 -14.05
N ILE A 18 -8.56 16.99 -14.97
CA ILE A 18 -9.11 15.62 -15.05
C ILE A 18 -8.06 14.54 -15.35
N PHE A 19 -7.03 14.85 -16.14
CA PHE A 19 -5.98 13.89 -16.47
C PHE A 19 -5.15 13.52 -15.23
N LEU A 20 -4.82 14.51 -14.39
CA LEU A 20 -4.08 14.27 -13.15
C LEU A 20 -4.89 13.43 -12.15
N LYS A 21 -6.21 13.69 -12.02
CA LYS A 21 -7.10 12.84 -11.20
C LYS A 21 -7.10 11.40 -11.68
N LEU A 22 -7.21 11.20 -13.00
CA LEU A 22 -7.22 9.86 -13.59
C LEU A 22 -5.92 9.11 -13.33
N ILE A 23 -4.77 9.76 -13.44
CA ILE A 23 -3.47 9.15 -13.10
C ILE A 23 -3.44 8.69 -11.64
N ILE A 24 -3.91 9.52 -10.71
CA ILE A 24 -3.97 9.16 -9.28
C ILE A 24 -4.92 7.97 -9.08
N ILE A 25 -6.10 7.99 -9.69
CA ILE A 25 -7.08 6.88 -9.62
C ILE A 25 -6.47 5.58 -10.17
N ILE A 26 -5.85 5.62 -11.34
CA ILE A 26 -5.20 4.45 -11.94
C ILE A 26 -4.07 3.94 -11.03
N SER A 27 -3.28 4.84 -10.43
CA SER A 27 -2.20 4.45 -9.52
C SER A 27 -2.70 3.70 -8.29
N THR A 28 -3.91 4.02 -7.79
CA THR A 28 -4.52 3.33 -6.65
C THR A 28 -4.99 1.91 -6.97
N LEU A 29 -5.08 1.55 -8.25
CA LEU A 29 -5.43 0.20 -8.70
C LEU A 29 -4.20 -0.71 -8.86
N ILE A 30 -2.98 -0.16 -8.89
CA ILE A 30 -1.76 -0.95 -9.11
C ILE A 30 -1.62 -2.06 -8.06
N TYR A 31 -1.77 -1.71 -6.78
CA TYR A 31 -1.62 -2.65 -5.68
C TYR A 31 -2.64 -3.81 -5.72
N PRO A 32 -3.96 -3.58 -5.81
CA PRO A 32 -4.92 -4.67 -5.93
C PRO A 32 -4.75 -5.47 -7.23
N THR A 33 -4.32 -4.85 -8.33
CA THR A 33 -4.03 -5.59 -9.58
C THR A 33 -2.87 -6.56 -9.38
N ILE A 34 -1.76 -6.13 -8.79
CA ILE A 34 -0.62 -7.02 -8.53
C ILE A 34 -1.02 -8.17 -7.59
N PHE A 35 -1.81 -7.89 -6.56
CA PHE A 35 -2.33 -8.93 -5.67
C PHE A 35 -3.18 -9.99 -6.39
N VAL A 36 -4.07 -9.57 -7.30
CA VAL A 36 -4.88 -10.52 -8.10
C VAL A 36 -3.99 -11.34 -9.02
N LEU A 37 -2.98 -10.73 -9.65
CA LEU A 37 -2.05 -11.44 -10.51
C LEU A 37 -1.25 -12.50 -9.72
N ASP A 38 -0.79 -12.17 -8.50
CA ASP A 38 -0.09 -13.10 -7.61
C ASP A 38 -0.95 -14.32 -7.27
N ILE A 39 -2.25 -14.11 -7.00
CA ILE A 39 -3.21 -15.23 -6.79
C ILE A 39 -3.33 -16.10 -8.05
N LEU A 40 -3.45 -15.49 -9.23
CA LEU A 40 -3.59 -16.24 -10.48
C LEU A 40 -2.35 -17.08 -10.80
N ASP A 41 -1.17 -16.57 -10.47
CA ASP A 41 0.11 -17.29 -10.59
C ASP A 41 0.19 -18.46 -9.59
N MET A 42 -0.18 -18.24 -8.33
CA MET A 42 -0.28 -19.29 -7.32
C MET A 42 -1.28 -20.40 -7.70
N LEU A 43 -2.35 -20.06 -8.42
CA LEU A 43 -3.32 -21.02 -8.95
C LEU A 43 -2.86 -21.72 -10.25
N GLY A 44 -1.70 -21.34 -10.79
CA GLY A 44 -1.14 -21.90 -12.03
C GLY A 44 -1.89 -21.51 -13.31
N ILE A 45 -2.68 -20.42 -13.26
CA ILE A 45 -3.45 -19.93 -14.42
C ILE A 45 -2.54 -19.11 -15.35
N ILE A 46 -1.61 -18.37 -14.78
CA ILE A 46 -0.58 -17.60 -15.47
C ILE A 46 0.79 -18.05 -14.96
N SER A 47 1.85 -17.77 -15.73
CA SER A 47 3.24 -17.98 -15.32
C SER A 47 4.01 -16.67 -15.49
N ILE A 48 3.80 -15.75 -14.55
CA ILE A 48 4.43 -14.42 -14.57
C ILE A 48 5.21 -14.27 -13.27
N GLU A 49 6.50 -13.97 -13.38
CA GLU A 49 7.30 -13.57 -12.21
C GLU A 49 6.80 -12.21 -11.69
N ILE A 50 5.91 -12.26 -10.71
CA ILE A 50 5.30 -11.07 -10.11
C ILE A 50 6.06 -10.68 -8.86
N PHE A 51 6.27 -9.38 -8.69
CA PHE A 51 6.80 -8.83 -7.45
C PHE A 51 5.83 -9.13 -6.31
N SER A 52 6.31 -9.77 -5.24
CA SER A 52 5.44 -10.12 -4.10
C SER A 52 4.65 -8.89 -3.61
N PRO A 53 3.32 -9.02 -3.43
CA PRO A 53 2.46 -7.89 -3.08
C PRO A 53 2.84 -7.26 -1.73
N VAL A 54 3.57 -7.98 -0.87
CA VAL A 54 4.14 -7.47 0.39
C VAL A 54 5.04 -6.25 0.17
N TYR A 55 5.83 -6.24 -0.92
CA TYR A 55 6.72 -5.13 -1.24
C TYR A 55 6.00 -3.91 -1.79
N LEU A 56 4.71 -4.04 -2.15
CA LEU A 56 3.89 -2.98 -2.73
C LEU A 56 2.79 -2.50 -1.79
N MET A 57 2.72 -2.99 -0.55
CA MET A 57 1.74 -2.54 0.45
C MET A 57 1.80 -1.02 0.68
N TRP A 58 3.01 -0.44 0.62
CA TRP A 58 3.19 1.00 0.69
C TRP A 58 2.53 1.74 -0.47
N VAL A 59 2.51 1.16 -1.69
CA VAL A 59 1.82 1.74 -2.85
C VAL A 59 0.34 1.86 -2.54
N GLY A 60 -0.30 0.79 -2.04
CA GLY A 60 -1.71 0.84 -1.64
C GLY A 60 -1.99 1.87 -0.55
N PHE A 61 -1.11 1.95 0.45
CA PHE A 61 -1.22 2.91 1.55
C PHE A 61 -1.08 4.37 1.10
N TYR A 62 0.01 4.72 0.43
CA TYR A 62 0.29 6.10 0.03
C TYR A 62 -0.61 6.58 -1.11
N SER A 63 -0.96 5.71 -2.06
CA SER A 63 -1.90 6.07 -3.13
C SER A 63 -3.29 6.38 -2.55
N SER A 64 -3.73 5.66 -1.52
CA SER A 64 -4.98 5.93 -0.80
C SER A 64 -4.96 7.30 -0.11
N ILE A 65 -3.85 7.66 0.54
CA ILE A 65 -3.67 8.99 1.17
C ILE A 65 -3.72 10.10 0.11
N ILE A 66 -2.97 9.93 -0.99
CA ILE A 66 -2.92 10.90 -2.08
C ILE A 66 -4.32 11.08 -2.70
N LEU A 67 -5.05 9.99 -2.94
CA LEU A 67 -6.39 10.02 -3.52
C LEU A 67 -7.36 10.84 -2.66
N ILE A 68 -7.42 10.55 -1.34
CA ILE A 68 -8.31 11.26 -0.42
C ILE A 68 -7.92 12.74 -0.31
N TYR A 69 -6.62 13.03 -0.20
CA TYR A 69 -6.15 14.39 0.06
C TYR A 69 -6.20 15.31 -1.17
N PHE A 70 -5.72 14.82 -2.32
CA PHE A 70 -5.55 15.61 -3.55
C PHE A 70 -6.74 15.52 -4.51
N VAL A 71 -7.41 14.37 -4.65
CA VAL A 71 -8.57 14.26 -5.55
C VAL A 71 -9.86 14.64 -4.82
N GLY A 72 -10.00 14.23 -3.56
CA GLY A 72 -11.14 14.54 -2.71
C GLY A 72 -12.01 13.32 -2.42
N ILE A 73 -13.04 13.51 -1.60
CA ILE A 73 -13.91 12.42 -1.12
C ILE A 73 -15.12 12.30 -2.05
N ASN A 74 -15.22 11.18 -2.76
CA ASN A 74 -16.40 10.77 -3.50
C ASN A 74 -16.58 9.25 -3.36
N LEU A 75 -17.72 8.70 -3.78
CA LEU A 75 -18.02 7.28 -3.63
C LEU A 75 -16.95 6.37 -4.27
N ILE A 76 -16.50 6.71 -5.48
CA ILE A 76 -15.50 5.93 -6.22
C ILE A 76 -14.18 5.88 -5.44
N ASN A 77 -13.71 7.02 -4.94
CA ASN A 77 -12.46 7.11 -4.20
C ASN A 77 -12.53 6.35 -2.87
N ILE A 78 -13.69 6.38 -2.20
CA ILE A 78 -13.92 5.58 -0.99
C ILE A 78 -13.83 4.08 -1.32
N LEU A 79 -14.48 3.64 -2.40
CA LEU A 79 -14.42 2.24 -2.83
C LEU A 79 -12.98 1.80 -3.14
N LEU A 80 -12.21 2.63 -3.83
CA LEU A 80 -10.80 2.34 -4.14
C LEU A 80 -9.94 2.21 -2.87
N VAL A 81 -10.16 3.08 -1.88
CA VAL A 81 -9.48 3.00 -0.58
C VAL A 81 -9.88 1.72 0.14
N LEU A 82 -11.17 1.38 0.16
CA LEU A 82 -11.66 0.14 0.78
C LEU A 82 -11.06 -1.11 0.12
N ILE A 83 -10.92 -1.13 -1.20
CA ILE A 83 -10.24 -2.24 -1.91
C ILE A 83 -8.78 -2.37 -1.43
N ASN A 84 -8.03 -1.27 -1.37
CA ASN A 84 -6.66 -1.27 -0.87
C ASN A 84 -6.57 -1.76 0.59
N VAL A 85 -7.50 -1.34 1.44
CA VAL A 85 -7.60 -1.81 2.84
C VAL A 85 -7.90 -3.30 2.90
N CYS A 86 -8.86 -3.81 2.12
CA CYS A 86 -9.20 -5.23 2.08
C CYS A 86 -8.00 -6.09 1.67
N VAL A 87 -7.28 -5.70 0.62
CA VAL A 87 -6.07 -6.41 0.18
C VAL A 87 -5.00 -6.39 1.27
N THR A 88 -4.77 -5.23 1.90
CA THR A 88 -3.82 -5.08 3.01
C THR A 88 -4.16 -6.00 4.19
N LEU A 89 -5.43 -6.03 4.60
CA LEU A 89 -5.90 -6.90 5.67
C LEU A 89 -5.75 -8.38 5.32
N PHE A 90 -6.00 -8.76 4.06
CA PHE A 90 -5.82 -10.13 3.61
C PHE A 90 -4.34 -10.56 3.69
N ILE A 91 -3.41 -9.72 3.23
CA ILE A 91 -1.97 -10.01 3.34
C ILE A 91 -1.56 -10.10 4.81
N MET A 92 -1.95 -9.12 5.65
CA MET A 92 -1.66 -9.14 7.07
C MET A 92 -2.20 -10.40 7.76
N PHE A 93 -3.37 -10.88 7.34
CA PHE A 93 -3.94 -12.13 7.83
C PHE A 93 -3.08 -13.35 7.47
N GLY A 94 -2.57 -13.43 6.23
CA GLY A 94 -1.62 -14.48 5.85
C GLY A 94 -0.36 -14.50 6.73
N PHE A 95 0.14 -13.32 7.11
CA PHE A 95 1.32 -13.20 7.97
C PHE A 95 1.06 -13.42 9.46
N LEU A 96 -0.20 -13.45 9.93
CA LEU A 96 -0.51 -13.88 11.30
C LEU A 96 -0.01 -15.30 11.58
N MET A 97 0.18 -16.15 10.56
CA MET A 97 0.80 -17.47 10.70
C MET A 97 2.24 -17.39 11.27
N GLY A 98 2.96 -16.30 11.00
CA GLY A 98 4.28 -16.02 11.58
C GLY A 98 4.22 -15.34 12.95
N GLY A 99 3.03 -15.20 13.55
CA GLY A 99 2.81 -14.53 14.83
C GLY A 99 2.65 -13.01 14.71
N ILE A 100 2.40 -12.35 15.84
CA ILE A 100 2.12 -10.91 15.89
C ILE A 100 3.31 -10.05 15.44
N GLY A 101 4.54 -10.53 15.65
CA GLY A 101 5.76 -9.86 15.21
C GLY A 101 5.84 -9.72 13.69
N ALA A 102 5.35 -10.70 12.92
CA ALA A 102 5.33 -10.64 11.46
C ALA A 102 4.36 -9.56 10.94
N VAL A 103 3.18 -9.45 11.54
CA VAL A 103 2.19 -8.40 11.20
C VAL A 103 2.73 -7.01 11.53
N LEU A 104 3.39 -6.86 12.68
CA LEU A 104 4.04 -5.60 13.05
C LEU A 104 5.19 -5.24 12.12
N GLY A 105 6.03 -6.22 11.76
CA GLY A 105 7.11 -6.02 10.79
C GLY A 105 6.59 -5.52 9.44
N ILE A 106 5.51 -6.10 8.96
CA ILE A 106 4.86 -5.67 7.71
C ILE A 106 4.24 -4.28 7.84
N THR A 107 3.61 -3.98 8.97
CA THR A 107 3.06 -2.64 9.22
C THR A 107 4.15 -1.58 9.17
N ILE A 108 5.30 -1.86 9.80
CA ILE A 108 6.48 -0.98 9.74
C ILE A 108 6.97 -0.87 8.29
N LYS A 109 7.03 -1.97 7.54
CA LYS A 109 7.46 -1.97 6.13
C LYS A 109 6.51 -1.17 5.23
N MET A 110 5.21 -1.21 5.50
CA MET A 110 4.20 -0.44 4.79
C MET A 110 4.36 1.08 5.03
N ILE A 111 4.63 1.48 6.27
CA ILE A 111 4.82 2.89 6.66
C ILE A 111 6.22 3.40 6.25
N LEU A 112 7.23 2.53 6.26
CA LEU A 112 8.63 2.89 6.00
C LEU A 112 9.21 1.97 4.90
N PRO A 113 8.78 2.14 3.65
CA PRO A 113 9.13 1.22 2.55
C PRO A 113 10.62 1.17 2.24
N PHE A 114 11.37 2.25 2.52
CA PHE A 114 12.80 2.35 2.25
C PHE A 114 13.67 1.63 3.29
N ILE A 115 13.12 1.20 4.43
CA ILE A 115 13.90 0.48 5.45
C ILE A 115 14.12 -0.97 4.98
N PRO A 116 15.37 -1.49 5.01
CA PRO A 116 15.64 -2.88 4.68
C PRO A 116 14.84 -3.84 5.56
N PHE A 117 14.26 -4.88 4.95
CA PHE A 117 13.42 -5.84 5.68
C PHE A 117 14.20 -6.55 6.79
N SER A 118 15.48 -6.85 6.56
CA SER A 118 16.38 -7.45 7.55
C SER A 118 16.66 -6.60 8.79
N TRP A 119 16.44 -5.28 8.72
CA TRP A 119 16.53 -4.40 9.89
C TRP A 119 15.25 -4.50 10.71
N ILE A 120 14.11 -4.57 10.03
CA ILE A 120 12.80 -4.77 10.67
C ILE A 120 12.75 -6.13 11.36
N GLU A 121 13.19 -7.20 10.69
CA GLU A 121 13.27 -8.55 11.27
C GLU A 121 14.13 -8.59 12.54
N ARG A 122 15.31 -7.97 12.52
CA ARG A 122 16.18 -7.85 13.70
C ARG A 122 15.53 -7.09 14.85
N LEU A 123 14.77 -6.04 14.54
CA LEU A 123 14.03 -5.30 15.55
C LEU A 123 12.91 -6.16 16.14
N MET A 124 12.16 -6.88 15.31
CA MET A 124 11.09 -7.77 15.76
C MET A 124 11.63 -8.93 16.60
N SER A 125 12.74 -9.56 16.20
CA SER A 125 13.35 -10.65 16.97
C SER A 125 13.85 -10.18 18.34
N PHE A 126 14.45 -8.98 18.41
CA PHE A 126 14.85 -8.36 19.68
C PHE A 126 13.65 -8.08 20.60
N LEU A 127 12.57 -7.51 20.06
CA LEU A 127 11.41 -7.10 20.86
C LEU A 127 10.55 -8.28 21.33
N PHE A 128 10.40 -9.32 20.51
CA PHE A 128 9.50 -10.43 20.79
C PHE A 128 10.20 -11.70 21.28
N ARG A 129 11.54 -11.68 21.46
CA ARG A 129 12.36 -12.86 21.80
C ARG A 129 11.93 -14.09 21.00
N TYR A 130 11.93 -13.95 19.67
CA TYR A 130 11.92 -15.14 18.82
C TYR A 130 13.33 -15.73 18.90
N ASP A 131 13.54 -16.63 19.87
CA ASP A 131 14.64 -17.56 19.86
C ASP A 131 14.41 -18.49 18.65
N TYR A 132 15.10 -18.22 17.54
CA TYR A 132 15.24 -19.15 16.42
C TYR A 132 16.32 -20.18 16.75
#